data_AF-A0A352DWQ8-F1
#
_entry.id   AF-A0A352DWQ8-F1
#
_cell.length_a   1.000
_cell.length_b   1.000
_cell.length_c   1.000
_cell.angle_alpha   90.00
_cell.angle_beta   90.00
_cell.angle_gamma   90.00
#
_symmetry.space_group_name_H-M   'P 1'
#
loop_
_entity.id
_entity.type
_entity.pdbx_description
1 polymer ?
#
loop_
_entity_poly.entity_id
_entity_poly.type
_entity_poly.pdbx_seq_one_letter_code
_entity_poly.pdbx_strand_id
1 'polypeptide(L)'
;MLVGRVVLTEPSFWTPQVPSLYTLDARLVGATGDVARCTRLVGLRRLGVRGRSFWLDGHRWVPRGVGVGASRADGAGLRDTAATAFVDCPDEGFLDWADGEGVAVIARLPDEPPVGDDTLVATTQLVRLARHPSVTIAVVPGGWPTQAVQAFATATRRVRGTLLLARAVDGATPPPSPAGCDALVVDLAADALPHDSWHVDPDVPLIACRSGPCADAAARRAACDRLQADLAAWGVAVAGGTPRWDWAGYVCD
;
A
#
# COMPACT_ATOMS: atom_id res chain seq x y z
N MET A 1 -16.96 -10.45 -19.74
CA MET A 1 -16.14 -9.23 -19.59
C MET A 1 -15.60 -8.85 -20.95
N LEU A 2 -15.95 -7.67 -21.46
CA LEU A 2 -15.32 -7.13 -22.67
C LEU A 2 -13.95 -6.56 -22.27
N VAL A 3 -12.89 -6.90 -23.01
CA VAL A 3 -11.53 -6.42 -22.72
C VAL A 3 -11.01 -5.66 -23.93
N GLY A 4 -10.76 -4.37 -23.75
CA GLY A 4 -9.99 -3.56 -24.69
C GLY A 4 -8.50 -3.63 -24.33
N ARG A 5 -7.62 -3.71 -25.33
CA ARG A 5 -6.17 -3.66 -25.14
C ARG A 5 -5.58 -2.55 -25.98
N VAL A 6 -4.75 -1.73 -25.34
CA VAL A 6 -3.93 -0.71 -25.99
C VAL A 6 -2.47 -1.00 -25.62
N VAL A 7 -1.56 -0.79 -26.57
CA VAL A 7 -0.12 -0.91 -26.34
C VAL A 7 0.47 0.50 -26.40
N LEU A 8 1.11 0.91 -25.30
CA LEU A 8 1.90 2.13 -25.24
C LEU A 8 3.37 1.75 -25.33
N THR A 9 4.05 2.23 -26.38
CA THR A 9 5.50 2.08 -26.53
C THR A 9 6.20 3.14 -25.70
N GLU A 10 7.28 2.75 -25.03
CA GLU A 10 8.13 3.66 -24.22
C GLU A 10 7.34 4.51 -23.20
N PRO A 11 6.52 3.89 -22.34
CA PRO A 11 5.76 4.63 -21.35
C PRO A 11 6.70 5.30 -20.33
N SER A 12 6.47 6.57 -20.04
CA SER A 12 6.87 7.20 -18.78
C SER A 12 6.06 6.58 -17.64
N PHE A 13 6.74 5.89 -16.72
CA PHE A 13 6.09 5.27 -15.56
C PHE A 13 5.85 6.30 -14.46
N TRP A 14 4.70 6.18 -13.81
CA TRP A 14 4.38 6.89 -12.59
C TRP A 14 5.31 6.43 -11.47
N THR A 15 5.97 7.40 -10.85
CA THR A 15 6.69 7.31 -9.58
C THR A 15 6.38 8.55 -8.76
N PRO A 16 6.63 8.56 -7.44
CA PRO A 16 6.48 9.77 -6.63
C PRO A 16 7.27 10.98 -7.18
N GLN A 17 8.45 10.73 -7.75
CA GLN A 17 9.31 11.78 -8.31
C GLN A 17 8.85 12.23 -9.69
N VAL A 18 8.26 11.32 -10.47
CA VAL A 18 7.80 11.54 -11.84
C VAL A 18 6.36 11.02 -11.96
N PRO A 19 5.35 11.79 -11.50
CA PRO A 19 3.95 11.36 -11.49
C PRO A 19 3.29 11.45 -12.87
N SER A 20 3.82 10.71 -13.84
CA SER A 20 3.31 10.71 -15.21
C SER A 20 1.92 10.06 -15.28
N LEU A 21 0.96 10.81 -15.83
CA LEU A 21 -0.42 10.38 -16.07
C LEU A 21 -0.76 10.48 -17.56
N TYR A 22 -1.61 9.58 -18.02
CA TYR A 22 -2.13 9.53 -19.38
C TYR A 22 -3.65 9.66 -19.37
N THR A 23 -4.21 10.29 -20.39
CA THR A 23 -5.66 10.26 -20.62
C THR A 23 -6.02 8.99 -21.38
N LEU A 24 -6.85 8.15 -20.77
CA LEU A 24 -7.51 7.02 -21.41
C LEU A 24 -8.90 7.44 -21.88
N ASP A 25 -9.08 7.56 -23.19
CA ASP A 25 -10.39 7.69 -23.82
C ASP A 25 -10.85 6.32 -24.35
N ALA A 26 -11.94 5.80 -23.80
CA ALA A 26 -12.57 4.56 -24.21
C ALA A 26 -13.97 4.84 -24.78
N ARG A 27 -14.29 4.22 -25.92
CA ARG A 27 -15.62 4.28 -26.55
C ARG A 27 -16.11 2.86 -26.79
N LEU A 28 -17.35 2.59 -26.38
CA LEU A 28 -18.08 1.38 -26.73
C LEU A 28 -18.99 1.72 -27.91
N VAL A 29 -18.77 1.08 -29.06
CA VAL A 29 -19.51 1.32 -30.30
C VAL A 29 -20.33 0.07 -30.63
N GLY A 30 -21.64 0.24 -30.77
CA GLY A 30 -22.58 -0.78 -31.22
C GLY A 30 -22.95 -0.62 -32.69
N ALA A 31 -23.89 -1.43 -33.17
CA ALA A 31 -24.29 -1.44 -34.58
C ALA A 31 -24.87 -0.09 -35.06
N THR A 32 -25.48 0.69 -34.16
CA THR A 32 -26.14 1.97 -34.47
C THR A 32 -25.32 3.20 -34.07
N GLY A 33 -24.08 3.01 -33.60
CA GLY A 33 -23.18 4.10 -33.18
C GLY A 33 -22.66 3.95 -31.74
N ASP A 34 -22.23 5.07 -31.15
CA ASP A 34 -21.68 5.11 -29.80
C ASP A 34 -22.73 4.69 -28.75
N VAL A 35 -22.40 3.68 -27.96
CA VAL A 35 -23.22 3.17 -26.83
C VAL A 35 -22.77 3.79 -25.52
N ALA A 36 -21.46 3.96 -25.33
CA ALA A 36 -20.90 4.57 -24.12
C ALA A 36 -19.52 5.17 -24.38
N ARG A 37 -19.14 6.17 -23.58
CA ARG A 37 -17.79 6.74 -23.55
C ARG A 37 -17.32 6.89 -22.11
N CYS A 38 -16.03 6.67 -21.89
CA CYS A 38 -15.35 6.90 -20.63
C CYS A 38 -14.02 7.61 -20.91
N THR A 39 -13.74 8.67 -20.17
CA THR A 39 -12.44 9.35 -20.18
C THR A 39 -11.91 9.33 -18.75
N ARG A 40 -10.67 8.88 -18.54
CA ARG A 40 -10.03 8.84 -17.21
C ARG A 40 -8.54 9.11 -17.32
N LEU A 41 -7.96 9.69 -16.28
CA LEU A 41 -6.51 9.64 -16.10
C LEU A 41 -6.08 8.25 -15.61
N VAL A 42 -4.96 7.75 -16.12
CA VAL A 42 -4.34 6.49 -15.70
C VAL A 42 -2.83 6.70 -15.58
N GLY A 43 -2.21 6.12 -14.55
CA GLY A 43 -0.77 6.00 -14.48
C GLY A 43 -0.33 4.55 -14.70
N LEU A 44 0.81 4.39 -15.35
CA LEU A 44 1.46 3.08 -15.51
C LEU A 44 2.56 2.99 -14.47
N ARG A 45 2.62 1.92 -13.69
CA ARG A 45 3.71 1.73 -12.71
C ARG A 45 4.20 0.30 -12.69
N ARG A 46 5.47 0.14 -12.35
CA ARG A 46 6.13 -1.16 -12.13
C ARG A 46 6.38 -1.37 -10.65
N LEU A 47 5.31 -1.68 -9.93
CA LEU A 47 5.37 -2.02 -8.51
C LEU A 47 5.32 -3.54 -8.34
N GLY A 48 6.12 -4.06 -7.41
CA GLY A 48 6.11 -5.48 -7.09
C GLY A 48 6.96 -5.82 -5.87
N VAL A 49 6.99 -7.10 -5.54
CA VAL A 49 7.83 -7.68 -4.49
C VAL A 49 8.95 -8.50 -5.14
N ARG A 50 10.17 -8.38 -4.63
CA ARG A 50 11.28 -9.29 -4.95
C ARG A 50 11.96 -9.71 -3.65
N GLY A 51 11.87 -10.99 -3.31
CA GLY A 51 12.25 -11.47 -1.97
C GLY A 51 11.44 -10.73 -0.90
N ARG A 52 12.15 -10.10 0.04
CA ARG A 52 11.56 -9.41 1.20
C ARG A 52 11.53 -7.89 1.06
N SER A 53 11.57 -7.38 -0.17
CA SER A 53 11.59 -5.94 -0.43
C SER A 53 10.58 -5.55 -1.48
N PHE A 54 10.05 -4.34 -1.35
CA PHE A 54 9.27 -3.70 -2.40
C PHE A 54 10.20 -3.12 -3.46
N TRP A 55 9.73 -3.17 -4.70
CA TRP A 55 10.42 -2.60 -5.84
C TRP A 55 9.47 -1.72 -6.64
N LEU A 56 9.87 -0.47 -6.85
CA LEU A 56 9.15 0.49 -7.68
C LEU A 56 10.07 0.95 -8.81
N ASP A 57 9.60 0.75 -10.04
CA ASP A 57 10.31 1.09 -11.27
C ASP A 57 11.78 0.64 -11.28
N GLY A 58 12.00 -0.63 -10.94
CA GLY A 58 13.32 -1.24 -10.99
C GLY A 58 14.26 -0.91 -9.82
N HIS A 59 13.81 -0.16 -8.82
CA HIS A 59 14.61 0.19 -7.63
C HIS A 59 13.96 -0.36 -6.35
N ARG A 60 14.78 -0.74 -5.35
CA ARG A 60 14.28 -1.06 -4.01
C ARG A 60 13.59 0.18 -3.45
N TRP A 61 12.34 0.02 -3.04
CA TRP A 61 11.52 1.08 -2.49
C TRP A 61 11.18 0.76 -1.03
N VAL A 62 11.38 1.73 -0.14
CA VAL A 62 11.11 1.59 1.30
C VAL A 62 10.10 2.67 1.68
N PRO A 63 8.79 2.35 1.79
CA PRO A 63 7.80 3.32 2.22
C PRO A 63 8.11 3.81 3.63
N ARG A 64 8.04 5.13 3.77
CA ARG A 64 8.11 5.85 5.04
C ARG A 64 6.76 6.54 5.22
N GLY A 65 5.86 5.77 5.79
CA GLY A 65 4.45 6.07 5.93
C GLY A 65 4.18 7.08 7.03
N VAL A 66 3.33 8.03 6.71
CA VAL A 66 2.90 9.09 7.61
C VAL A 66 1.38 9.05 7.65
N GLY A 67 0.80 8.77 8.82
CA GLY A 67 -0.63 8.86 9.06
C GLY A 67 -1.11 10.26 8.69
N VAL A 68 -2.10 10.37 7.81
CA VAL A 68 -2.74 11.64 7.47
C VAL A 68 -4.25 11.46 7.43
N GLY A 69 -4.99 12.51 7.75
CA GLY A 69 -6.43 12.49 7.54
C GLY A 69 -6.76 12.32 6.06
N ALA A 70 -7.99 11.95 5.75
CA ALA A 70 -8.48 11.87 4.36
C ALA A 70 -8.50 13.25 3.65
N SER A 71 -8.17 14.34 4.34
CA SER A 71 -8.11 15.68 3.78
C SER A 71 -6.75 15.98 3.13
N ARG A 72 -6.76 16.65 1.97
CA ARG A 72 -5.54 17.09 1.27
C ARG A 72 -4.73 18.14 2.05
N ALA A 73 -5.34 18.81 3.02
CA ALA A 73 -4.70 19.90 3.79
C ALA A 73 -3.46 19.41 4.54
N ASP A 74 -3.45 18.13 4.93
CA ASP A 74 -2.32 17.48 5.61
C ASP A 74 -1.25 16.96 4.63
N GLY A 75 -1.52 17.04 3.31
CA GLY A 75 -0.74 16.38 2.26
C GLY A 75 0.41 17.19 1.66
N ALA A 76 0.40 18.52 1.79
CA ALA A 76 1.35 19.40 1.09
C ALA A 76 2.83 19.14 1.44
N GLY A 77 3.12 18.72 2.68
CA GLY A 77 4.49 18.39 3.12
C GLY A 77 4.95 16.95 2.81
N LEU A 78 4.06 16.09 2.30
CA LEU A 78 4.40 14.69 2.02
C LEU A 78 5.37 14.56 0.86
N ARG A 79 5.18 15.37 -0.19
CA ARG A 79 6.04 15.36 -1.37
C ARG A 79 7.46 15.82 -1.03
N ASP A 80 7.58 16.92 -0.29
CA ASP A 80 8.87 17.51 0.10
C ASP A 80 9.70 16.59 0.98
N THR A 81 9.04 15.75 1.79
CA THR A 81 9.68 14.78 2.68
C THR A 81 9.81 13.38 2.06
N ALA A 82 9.37 13.21 0.80
CA ALA A 82 9.23 11.92 0.13
C ALA A 82 8.49 10.87 0.99
N ALA A 83 7.53 11.33 1.80
CA ALA A 83 6.72 10.49 2.66
C ALA A 83 5.62 9.77 1.86
N THR A 84 5.25 8.58 2.32
CA THR A 84 4.10 7.84 1.83
C THR A 84 2.89 8.20 2.70
N ALA A 85 1.78 8.60 2.11
CA ALA A 85 0.55 8.84 2.86
C ALA A 85 0.03 7.48 3.38
N PHE A 86 -0.24 7.39 4.67
CA PHE A 86 -0.94 6.27 5.27
C PHE A 86 -2.33 6.74 5.67
N VAL A 87 -3.36 6.22 5.01
CA VAL A 87 -4.71 6.82 5.05
C VAL A 87 -5.77 5.75 5.21
N ASP A 88 -6.69 5.98 6.15
CA ASP A 88 -7.89 5.16 6.30
C ASP A 88 -8.92 5.52 5.24
N CYS A 89 -9.34 4.53 4.46
CA CYS A 89 -10.44 4.63 3.51
C CYS A 89 -10.41 5.91 2.64
N PRO A 90 -9.31 6.18 1.89
CA PRO A 90 -9.19 7.42 1.11
C PRO A 90 -10.30 7.53 0.07
N ASP A 91 -10.83 8.74 -0.09
CA ASP A 91 -11.82 9.08 -1.11
C ASP A 91 -11.15 9.36 -2.48
N GLU A 92 -11.95 9.39 -3.56
CA GLU A 92 -11.42 9.65 -4.91
C GLU A 92 -10.72 11.01 -5.00
N GLY A 93 -11.17 12.01 -4.24
CA GLY A 93 -10.57 13.34 -4.25
C GLY A 93 -9.14 13.31 -3.72
N PHE A 94 -8.89 12.62 -2.61
CA PHE A 94 -7.53 12.44 -2.09
C PHE A 94 -6.66 11.65 -3.08
N LEU A 95 -7.20 10.58 -3.67
CA LEU A 95 -6.46 9.72 -4.59
C LEU A 95 -6.11 10.41 -5.91
N ASP A 96 -7.04 11.18 -6.50
CA ASP A 96 -6.79 11.97 -7.71
C ASP A 96 -5.68 13.02 -7.46
N TRP A 97 -5.68 13.63 -6.28
CA TRP A 97 -4.61 14.56 -5.89
C TRP A 97 -3.27 13.85 -5.71
N ALA A 98 -3.26 12.70 -5.02
CA ALA A 98 -2.05 11.93 -4.79
C ALA A 98 -1.44 11.42 -6.12
N ASP A 99 -2.29 11.03 -7.07
CA ASP A 99 -1.88 10.64 -8.43
C ASP A 99 -1.15 11.79 -9.14
N GLY A 100 -1.70 13.00 -9.10
CA GLY A 100 -1.14 14.17 -9.77
C GLY A 100 0.10 14.74 -9.09
N GLU A 101 0.14 14.73 -7.76
CA GLU A 101 1.26 15.29 -6.98
C GLU A 101 2.43 14.31 -6.80
N GLY A 102 2.25 13.03 -7.12
CA GLY A 102 3.28 12.02 -6.90
C GLY A 102 3.42 11.65 -5.42
N VAL A 103 2.31 11.54 -4.71
CA VAL A 103 2.32 11.05 -3.32
C VAL A 103 1.97 9.57 -3.34
N ALA A 104 2.89 8.70 -2.92
CA ALA A 104 2.57 7.29 -2.74
C ALA A 104 1.58 7.13 -1.57
N VAL A 105 0.61 6.23 -1.72
CA VAL A 105 -0.43 5.97 -0.73
C VAL A 105 -0.39 4.51 -0.29
N ILE A 106 -0.46 4.29 1.01
CA ILE A 106 -0.85 3.03 1.65
C ILE A 106 -2.27 3.26 2.19
N ALA A 107 -3.24 2.57 1.62
CA ALA A 107 -4.65 2.75 1.95
C ALA A 107 -5.12 1.63 2.89
N ARG A 108 -5.56 1.96 4.10
CA ARG A 108 -6.22 1.01 4.99
C ARG A 108 -7.69 0.83 4.57
N LEU A 109 -8.11 -0.42 4.40
CA LEU A 109 -9.49 -0.78 4.08
C LEU A 109 -10.39 -0.65 5.33
N PRO A 110 -11.73 -0.65 5.18
CA PRO A 110 -12.64 -0.61 6.32
C PRO A 110 -12.41 -1.78 7.30
N ASP A 111 -12.61 -1.50 8.60
CA ASP A 111 -12.41 -2.48 9.69
C ASP A 111 -13.31 -3.71 9.58
N GLU A 112 -14.46 -3.57 8.91
CA GLU A 112 -15.37 -4.66 8.65
C GLU A 112 -15.16 -5.23 7.23
N PRO A 113 -15.16 -6.56 7.08
CA PRO A 113 -15.14 -7.18 5.76
C PRO A 113 -16.41 -6.81 4.96
N PRO A 114 -16.32 -6.75 3.62
CA PRO A 114 -17.51 -6.63 2.77
C PRO A 114 -18.56 -7.70 3.12
N VAL A 115 -19.83 -7.31 3.16
CA VAL A 115 -20.97 -8.20 3.43
C VAL A 115 -21.85 -8.30 2.17
N GLY A 116 -22.15 -9.52 1.70
CA GLY A 116 -23.10 -9.78 0.60
C GLY A 116 -22.62 -10.85 -0.39
N ASP A 117 -22.89 -10.69 -1.70
CA ASP A 117 -22.20 -11.48 -2.74
C ASP A 117 -20.74 -10.99 -2.80
N ASP A 118 -19.96 -11.44 -1.81
CA ASP A 118 -18.75 -10.83 -1.26
C ASP A 118 -17.65 -10.57 -2.28
N THR A 119 -17.66 -11.31 -3.39
CA THR A 119 -16.69 -11.15 -4.46
C THR A 119 -16.87 -9.81 -5.17
N LEU A 120 -18.10 -9.39 -5.49
CA LEU A 120 -18.32 -8.18 -6.30
C LEU A 120 -17.99 -6.91 -5.51
N VAL A 121 -18.40 -6.84 -4.24
CA VAL A 121 -18.13 -5.67 -3.38
C VAL A 121 -16.63 -5.56 -3.08
N ALA A 122 -15.99 -6.66 -2.68
CA ALA A 122 -14.55 -6.72 -2.46
C ALA A 122 -13.75 -6.29 -3.70
N THR A 123 -14.11 -6.86 -4.85
CA THR A 123 -13.49 -6.54 -6.14
C THR A 123 -13.70 -5.07 -6.48
N THR A 124 -14.88 -4.50 -6.24
CA THR A 124 -15.19 -3.10 -6.55
C THR A 124 -14.34 -2.14 -5.72
N GLN A 125 -14.22 -2.38 -4.40
CA GLN A 125 -13.39 -1.56 -3.53
C GLN A 125 -11.90 -1.61 -3.93
N LEU A 126 -11.37 -2.80 -4.19
CA LEU A 126 -9.95 -2.90 -4.56
C LEU A 126 -9.69 -2.40 -5.99
N VAL A 127 -10.62 -2.63 -6.94
CA VAL A 127 -10.54 -2.07 -8.29
C VAL A 127 -10.56 -0.56 -8.25
N ARG A 128 -11.35 0.05 -7.36
CA ARG A 128 -11.33 1.50 -7.13
C ARG A 128 -9.91 1.96 -6.81
N LEU A 129 -9.28 1.39 -5.78
CA LEU A 129 -7.91 1.72 -5.38
C LEU A 129 -6.88 1.41 -6.48
N ALA A 130 -6.99 0.26 -7.16
CA ALA A 130 -6.04 -0.19 -8.18
C ALA A 130 -6.02 0.69 -9.44
N ARG A 131 -7.05 1.52 -9.64
CA ARG A 131 -7.09 2.51 -10.73
C ARG A 131 -6.16 3.70 -10.49
N HIS A 132 -5.79 3.95 -9.24
CA HIS A 132 -4.94 5.07 -8.86
C HIS A 132 -3.47 4.63 -8.79
N PRO A 133 -2.59 5.14 -9.67
CA PRO A 133 -1.16 4.82 -9.65
C PRO A 133 -0.45 5.26 -8.36
N SER A 134 -1.03 6.16 -7.57
CA SER A 134 -0.53 6.52 -6.24
C SER A 134 -0.73 5.43 -5.19
N VAL A 135 -1.79 4.62 -5.27
CA VAL A 135 -2.11 3.62 -4.23
C VAL A 135 -1.22 2.39 -4.38
N THR A 136 -0.12 2.36 -3.65
CA THR A 136 0.91 1.31 -3.76
C THR A 136 0.52 0.05 -3.00
N ILE A 137 -0.08 0.20 -1.82
CA ILE A 137 -0.45 -0.92 -0.94
C ILE A 137 -1.86 -0.67 -0.40
N ALA A 138 -2.72 -1.70 -0.46
CA ALA A 138 -3.98 -1.74 0.28
C ALA A 138 -3.81 -2.63 1.51
N VAL A 139 -4.20 -2.17 2.69
CA VAL A 139 -4.02 -2.88 3.96
C VAL A 139 -5.37 -3.39 4.44
N VAL A 140 -5.49 -4.71 4.57
CA VAL A 140 -6.61 -5.36 5.25
C VAL A 140 -6.42 -5.23 6.76
N PRO A 141 -7.38 -4.68 7.52
CA PRO A 141 -7.28 -4.52 8.97
C PRO A 141 -7.08 -5.82 9.74
N GLY A 142 -6.41 -5.74 10.88
CA GLY A 142 -6.07 -6.91 11.70
C GLY A 142 -7.28 -7.63 12.32
N GLY A 143 -8.41 -6.93 12.45
CA GLY A 143 -9.67 -7.49 12.95
C GLY A 143 -10.33 -8.50 12.00
N TRP A 144 -9.91 -8.58 10.73
CA TRP A 144 -10.50 -9.52 9.78
C TRP A 144 -10.07 -10.97 10.08
N PRO A 145 -11.00 -11.93 10.09
CA PRO A 145 -10.66 -13.35 10.20
C PRO A 145 -9.74 -13.81 9.07
N THR A 146 -8.75 -14.66 9.38
CA THR A 146 -7.76 -15.15 8.38
C THR A 146 -8.41 -15.74 7.13
N GLN A 147 -9.52 -16.48 7.27
CA GLN A 147 -10.25 -17.04 6.14
C GLN A 147 -10.86 -15.95 5.23
N ALA A 148 -11.37 -14.86 5.81
CA ALA A 148 -11.91 -13.73 5.06
C ALA A 148 -10.80 -13.00 4.29
N VAL A 149 -9.63 -12.81 4.92
CA VAL A 149 -8.44 -12.24 4.25
C VAL A 149 -8.03 -13.10 3.05
N GLN A 150 -7.96 -14.43 3.22
CA GLN A 150 -7.59 -15.36 2.15
C GLN A 150 -8.60 -15.37 1.00
N ALA A 151 -9.90 -15.34 1.31
CA ALA A 151 -10.96 -15.24 0.31
C ALA A 151 -10.85 -13.92 -0.48
N PHE A 152 -10.66 -12.80 0.23
CA PHE A 152 -10.48 -11.48 -0.36
C PHE A 152 -9.24 -11.42 -1.27
N ALA A 153 -8.08 -11.91 -0.80
CA ALA A 153 -6.85 -11.97 -1.58
C ALA A 153 -7.02 -12.81 -2.86
N THR A 154 -7.74 -13.94 -2.76
CA THR A 154 -8.01 -14.83 -3.90
C THR A 154 -8.93 -14.18 -4.92
N ALA A 155 -10.06 -13.60 -4.46
CA ALA A 155 -11.05 -12.93 -5.30
C ALA A 155 -10.45 -11.75 -6.07
N THR A 156 -9.54 -11.02 -5.45
CA THR A 156 -9.01 -9.76 -5.99
C THR A 156 -7.71 -9.88 -6.79
N ARG A 157 -7.04 -11.05 -6.74
CA ARG A 157 -5.73 -11.29 -7.35
C ARG A 157 -5.63 -10.88 -8.82
N ARG A 158 -6.68 -11.12 -9.61
CA ARG A 158 -6.70 -10.86 -11.05
C ARG A 158 -7.04 -9.42 -11.42
N VAL A 159 -7.58 -8.65 -10.50
CA VAL A 159 -8.11 -7.30 -10.77
C VAL A 159 -7.26 -6.18 -10.18
N ARG A 160 -6.37 -6.50 -9.22
CA ARG A 160 -5.54 -5.51 -8.53
C ARG A 160 -4.35 -4.99 -9.35
N GLY A 161 -4.04 -5.60 -10.49
CA GLY A 161 -2.91 -5.20 -11.32
C GLY A 161 -1.59 -5.23 -10.53
N THR A 162 -0.92 -4.10 -10.41
CA THR A 162 0.33 -3.95 -9.63
C THR A 162 0.11 -3.41 -8.21
N LEU A 163 -1.13 -3.16 -7.78
CA LEU A 163 -1.44 -2.85 -6.38
C LEU A 163 -1.08 -4.05 -5.50
N LEU A 164 -0.29 -3.80 -4.46
CA LEU A 164 0.05 -4.81 -3.45
C LEU A 164 -1.05 -4.87 -2.40
N LEU A 165 -1.32 -6.07 -1.90
CA LEU A 165 -2.23 -6.29 -0.78
C LEU A 165 -1.41 -6.67 0.45
N ALA A 166 -1.60 -5.95 1.55
CA ALA A 166 -1.01 -6.27 2.84
C ALA A 166 -2.09 -6.61 3.88
N ARG A 167 -1.69 -7.28 4.95
CA ARG A 167 -2.54 -7.52 6.12
C ARG A 167 -1.91 -6.89 7.35
N ALA A 168 -2.68 -6.14 8.12
CA ALA A 168 -2.30 -5.65 9.44
C ALA A 168 -2.32 -6.78 10.47
N VAL A 169 -1.31 -6.87 11.33
CA VAL A 169 -1.12 -7.95 12.32
C VAL A 169 -0.47 -7.41 13.58
N ASP A 170 -0.78 -8.00 14.73
CA ASP A 170 -0.21 -7.59 16.01
C ASP A 170 1.24 -8.09 16.17
N GLY A 171 2.18 -7.14 16.25
CA GLY A 171 3.61 -7.41 16.43
C GLY A 171 3.99 -7.93 17.81
N ALA A 172 3.12 -7.82 18.82
CA ALA A 172 3.35 -8.42 20.14
C ALA A 172 3.10 -9.94 20.16
N THR A 173 2.56 -10.49 19.08
CA THR A 173 2.31 -11.94 18.92
C THR A 173 3.25 -12.57 17.89
N PRO A 174 3.45 -13.90 17.90
CA PRO A 174 4.22 -14.58 16.86
C PRO A 174 3.66 -14.32 15.45
N PRO A 175 4.53 -14.29 14.41
CA PRO A 175 4.12 -13.97 13.05
C PRO A 175 3.03 -14.93 12.53
N PRO A 176 1.86 -14.41 12.10
CA PRO A 176 0.84 -15.24 11.48
C PRO A 176 1.16 -15.50 10.01
N SER A 177 0.40 -16.41 9.38
CA SER A 177 0.45 -16.60 7.93
C SER A 177 0.04 -15.32 7.17
N PRO A 178 0.69 -14.98 6.03
CA PRO A 178 0.29 -13.88 5.17
C PRO A 178 -1.08 -14.03 4.51
N ALA A 179 -1.71 -15.21 4.56
CA ALA A 179 -3.06 -15.45 4.04
C ALA A 179 -3.26 -15.01 2.57
N GLY A 180 -2.23 -15.14 1.73
CA GLY A 180 -2.26 -14.74 0.31
C GLY A 180 -2.02 -13.25 0.04
N CYS A 181 -1.73 -12.45 1.06
CA CYS A 181 -1.24 -11.09 0.92
C CYS A 181 0.23 -11.06 0.47
N ASP A 182 0.62 -9.97 -0.18
CA ASP A 182 1.97 -9.72 -0.69
C ASP A 182 2.93 -9.20 0.40
N ALA A 183 2.40 -8.73 1.54
CA ALA A 183 3.15 -8.17 2.65
C ALA A 183 2.37 -8.23 3.98
N LEU A 184 3.05 -7.97 5.09
CA LEU A 184 2.44 -7.74 6.39
C LEU A 184 2.74 -6.33 6.88
N VAL A 185 1.75 -5.68 7.50
CA VAL A 185 1.91 -4.46 8.30
C VAL A 185 1.87 -4.89 9.75
N VAL A 186 2.98 -4.79 10.45
CA VAL A 186 3.15 -5.25 11.83
C VAL A 186 2.91 -4.08 12.75
N ASP A 187 1.75 -4.07 13.41
CA ASP A 187 1.35 -3.03 14.34
C ASP A 187 2.08 -3.20 15.68
N LEU A 188 2.69 -2.12 16.13
CA LEU A 188 3.45 -2.03 17.37
C LEU A 188 2.85 -0.92 18.22
N ALA A 189 2.62 -1.23 19.51
CA ALA A 189 2.28 -0.21 20.48
C ALA A 189 3.41 0.83 20.61
N ALA A 190 3.09 2.01 21.17
CA ALA A 190 4.08 3.03 21.46
C ALA A 190 5.25 2.44 22.27
N ASP A 191 6.47 2.67 21.80
CA ASP A 191 7.73 2.19 22.38
C ASP A 191 7.89 0.66 22.50
N ALA A 192 6.94 -0.13 21.98
CA ALA A 192 7.04 -1.58 21.98
C ALA A 192 8.00 -2.09 20.91
N LEU A 193 8.64 -3.22 21.22
CA LEU A 193 9.42 -4.01 20.28
C LEU A 193 8.59 -5.22 19.81
N PRO A 194 8.87 -5.76 18.61
CA PRO A 194 8.20 -6.97 18.14
C PRO A 194 8.50 -8.17 19.04
N HIS A 195 7.59 -9.14 19.05
CA HIS A 195 7.81 -10.45 19.64
C HIS A 195 9.05 -11.14 19.02
N ASP A 196 9.88 -11.82 19.82
CA ASP A 196 11.17 -12.38 19.37
C ASP A 196 11.04 -13.34 18.16
N SER A 197 9.93 -14.07 18.05
CA SER A 197 9.63 -14.94 16.90
C SER A 197 9.62 -14.22 15.54
N TRP A 198 9.48 -12.90 15.51
CA TRP A 198 9.62 -12.13 14.27
C TRP A 198 11.05 -12.15 13.72
N HIS A 199 12.06 -12.53 14.51
CA HIS A 199 13.45 -12.61 14.05
C HIS A 199 13.70 -13.72 13.00
N VAL A 200 12.76 -14.66 12.81
CA VAL A 200 12.81 -15.65 11.74
C VAL A 200 12.65 -14.98 10.37
N ASP A 201 13.32 -15.49 9.34
CA ASP A 201 13.24 -14.94 7.98
C ASP A 201 11.79 -14.96 7.48
N PRO A 202 11.19 -13.79 7.15
CA PRO A 202 9.81 -13.74 6.71
C PRO A 202 9.69 -14.10 5.23
N ASP A 203 8.59 -14.76 4.87
CA ASP A 203 8.26 -15.14 3.49
C ASP A 203 7.83 -13.93 2.63
N VAL A 204 7.42 -12.85 3.28
CA VAL A 204 6.94 -11.62 2.64
C VAL A 204 7.61 -10.39 3.24
N PRO A 205 7.70 -9.27 2.49
CA PRO A 205 8.10 -7.98 3.04
C PRO A 205 7.26 -7.60 4.27
N LEU A 206 7.93 -7.04 5.28
CA LEU A 206 7.31 -6.55 6.52
C LEU A 206 7.39 -5.03 6.60
N ILE A 207 6.29 -4.37 6.92
CA ILE A 207 6.21 -2.95 7.21
C ILE A 207 5.94 -2.81 8.70
N ALA A 208 6.82 -2.14 9.45
CA ALA A 208 6.51 -1.83 10.84
C ALA A 208 5.57 -0.62 10.90
N CYS A 209 4.52 -0.70 11.69
CA CYS A 209 3.58 0.38 11.93
C CYS A 209 3.55 0.68 13.43
N ARG A 210 3.85 1.91 13.82
CA ARG A 210 3.78 2.34 15.22
C ARG A 210 2.81 3.49 15.33
N SER A 211 1.78 3.32 16.15
CA SER A 211 0.86 4.42 16.47
C SER A 211 1.55 5.42 17.40
N GLY A 212 1.38 6.72 17.14
CA GLY A 212 1.96 7.74 18.03
C GLY A 212 1.54 9.17 17.71
N PRO A 213 1.40 10.03 18.73
CA PRO A 213 1.03 11.42 18.52
C PRO A 213 2.16 12.13 17.78
N CYS A 214 1.84 12.72 16.63
CA CYS A 214 2.81 13.52 15.90
C CYS A 214 2.13 14.67 15.15
N ALA A 215 2.70 15.87 15.32
CA ALA A 215 2.04 17.13 14.99
C ALA A 215 2.01 17.44 13.48
N ASP A 216 3.05 17.05 12.72
CA ASP A 216 3.16 17.35 11.28
C ASP A 216 3.94 16.26 10.50
N ALA A 217 3.94 16.38 9.17
CA ALA A 217 4.56 15.40 8.27
C ALA A 217 6.08 15.25 8.46
N ALA A 218 6.81 16.33 8.74
CA ALA A 218 8.26 16.28 8.93
C ALA A 218 8.62 15.56 10.25
N ALA A 219 7.87 15.86 11.32
CA ALA A 219 8.00 15.17 12.59
C ALA A 219 7.63 13.69 12.47
N ARG A 220 6.58 13.35 11.70
CA ARG A 220 6.17 11.95 11.43
C ARG A 220 7.21 11.22 10.59
N ARG A 221 7.82 11.88 9.60
CA ARG A 221 8.91 11.31 8.81
C ARG A 221 10.13 11.00 9.69
N ALA A 222 10.50 11.92 10.59
CA ALA A 222 11.55 11.68 11.57
C ALA A 222 11.20 10.56 12.57
N ALA A 223 9.92 10.38 12.88
CA ALA A 223 9.45 9.24 13.69
C ALA A 223 9.67 7.89 12.98
N CYS A 224 9.49 7.83 11.65
CA CYS A 224 9.84 6.63 10.89
C CYS A 224 11.33 6.30 10.96
N ASP A 225 12.21 7.33 10.95
CA ASP A 225 13.66 7.10 11.09
C ASP A 225 14.02 6.59 12.50
N ARG A 226 13.33 7.08 13.54
CA ARG A 226 13.48 6.53 14.90
C ARG A 226 12.99 5.09 15.00
N LEU A 227 11.80 4.80 14.46
CA LEU A 227 11.26 3.44 14.40
C LEU A 227 12.23 2.48 13.69
N GLN A 228 12.82 2.91 12.57
CA GLN A 228 13.85 2.15 11.88
C GLN A 228 15.07 1.89 12.78
N ALA A 229 15.57 2.90 13.49
CA ALA A 229 16.71 2.75 14.38
C ALA A 229 16.42 1.79 15.54
N ASP A 230 15.24 1.89 16.16
CA ASP A 230 14.82 1.00 17.25
C ASP A 230 14.76 -0.46 16.80
N LEU A 231 14.17 -0.71 15.62
CA LEU A 231 14.04 -2.06 15.06
C LEU A 231 15.38 -2.64 14.61
N ALA A 232 16.29 -1.80 14.12
CA ALA A 232 17.65 -2.23 13.83
C ALA A 232 18.39 -2.63 15.12
N ALA A 233 18.26 -1.84 16.20
CA ALA A 233 18.85 -2.15 17.50
C ALA A 233 18.27 -3.43 18.11
N TRP A 234 16.95 -3.61 18.06
CA TRP A 234 16.27 -4.85 18.46
C TRP A 234 16.79 -6.05 17.67
N GLY A 235 16.85 -5.94 16.33
CA GLY A 235 17.33 -7.01 15.47
C GLY A 235 18.76 -7.43 15.81
N VAL A 236 19.65 -6.46 16.10
CA VAL A 236 21.03 -6.75 16.52
C VAL A 236 21.08 -7.46 17.87
N ALA A 237 20.28 -7.00 18.83
CA ALA A 237 20.21 -7.57 20.17
C ALA A 237 19.73 -9.03 20.15
N VAL A 238 18.68 -9.33 19.38
CA VAL A 238 18.14 -10.69 19.24
C VAL A 238 19.06 -11.60 18.42
N ALA A 239 19.70 -11.08 17.37
CA ALA A 239 20.64 -11.84 16.55
C ALA A 239 21.97 -12.16 17.24
N GLY A 240 22.34 -11.38 18.26
CA GLY A 240 23.71 -11.36 18.80
C GLY A 240 24.74 -10.86 17.79
N GLY A 241 24.35 -9.99 16.84
CA GLY A 241 25.18 -9.59 15.70
C GLY A 241 24.40 -8.91 14.57
N THR A 242 24.73 -9.19 13.31
CA THR A 242 24.00 -8.64 12.16
C THR A 242 22.63 -9.33 11.98
N PRO A 243 21.53 -8.57 11.88
CA PRO A 243 20.22 -9.15 11.60
C PRO A 243 20.20 -9.93 10.28
N ARG A 244 19.47 -11.05 10.23
CA ARG A 244 19.35 -11.90 9.02
C ARG A 244 18.51 -11.24 7.92
N TRP A 245 17.69 -10.28 8.30
CA TRP A 245 16.77 -9.56 7.44
C TRP A 245 16.50 -8.15 7.95
N ASP A 246 15.93 -7.33 7.09
CA ASP A 246 15.60 -5.95 7.40
C ASP A 246 14.17 -5.64 6.94
N TRP A 247 13.54 -4.69 7.63
CA TRP A 247 12.18 -4.26 7.35
C TRP A 247 12.09 -3.63 5.97
N ALA A 248 10.95 -3.85 5.31
CA ALA A 248 10.69 -3.35 3.97
C ALA A 248 10.07 -1.95 3.97
N GLY A 249 9.54 -1.49 5.11
CA GLY A 249 8.95 -0.16 5.29
C GLY A 249 8.68 0.17 6.76
N TYR A 250 8.39 1.45 7.01
CA TYR A 250 8.12 1.99 8.35
C TYR A 250 6.97 2.99 8.26
N VAL A 251 5.97 2.88 9.13
CA VAL A 251 4.78 3.73 9.17
C VAL A 251 4.63 4.27 10.58
N CYS A 252 4.35 5.56 10.70
CA CYS A 252 3.90 6.18 11.94
C CYS A 252 2.48 6.69 11.73
N ASP A 253 1.52 6.06 12.42
CA ASP A 253 0.08 6.34 12.36
C ASP A 253 -0.36 7.26 13.51
#